data_AF-A0A5P2FYJ8-F1
#
_entry.id   AF-A0A5P2FYJ8-F1
#
_cell.length_a   1.000
_cell.length_b   1.000
_cell.length_c   1.000
_cell.angle_alpha   90.00
_cell.angle_beta   90.00
_cell.angle_gamma   90.00
#
_symmetry.space_group_name_H-M   'P 1'
#
loop_
_entity.id
_entity.type
_entity.pdbx_description
1 polymer ?
#
loop_
_entity_poly.entity_id
_entity_poly.type
_entity_poly.pdbx_seq_one_letter_code
_entity_poly.pdbx_strand_id
1 'polypeptide(L)'
;MIETKLDIQKIRKEFPILDQKVYNKPLVYLDNAATTQKPKLVLDALEEYYTTINSNVHRGVHILSQRATEAYEVSRKKIAAFINAKHDYEVIFTKGTTDSLNLVANCFGRKFLKPGDSVLVSAMEHHSNIVPWQITCEEHGAQLKVIPILENGELDLVKLDELLDDPTLKFLSLTYVSNTLGTVNPVKEIIEKAHVKDIPVMLDVAQAIQHMPLDVQDLDVEFVAFSGHKMYGPTGIGCLYGKEEWLNKLPPYQGGGDMIKEVTFAKTIYNDLPFKFEAGTPDISGAIVLGYAVDFLEQIGIEQIQEAEHELMTYALGQLSAIPDLKFIGEAKNRTGGISFLVGNIHPFDLGEILDKQGIAVRTGHHCCQPLMGIYHIPGTVRASFAIYNTKEEIDQLAVGIEKAAAILK
;
A
#
# COMPACT_ATOMS: atom_id res chain seq x y z
N MET A 1 -1.38 -2.77 34.19
CA MET A 1 -0.65 -1.88 33.28
C MET A 1 -1.57 -0.71 33.01
N ILE A 2 -1.10 0.53 33.14
CA ILE A 2 -1.92 1.70 32.83
C ILE A 2 -1.99 1.75 31.29
N GLU A 3 -3.14 1.36 30.72
CA GLU A 3 -3.46 1.66 29.33
C GLU A 3 -3.51 3.19 29.20
N THR A 4 -2.40 3.80 28.82
CA THR A 4 -2.40 5.19 28.36
C THR A 4 -3.14 5.21 27.04
N LYS A 5 -4.43 5.52 27.09
CA LYS A 5 -5.27 5.79 25.93
C LYS A 5 -4.58 6.81 25.03
N LEU A 6 -4.49 6.50 23.74
CA LEU A 6 -3.84 7.32 22.72
C LEU A 6 -4.43 8.74 22.69
N ASP A 7 -3.59 9.78 22.76
CA ASP A 7 -4.03 11.17 22.64
C ASP A 7 -4.09 11.58 21.16
N ILE A 8 -5.22 11.30 20.53
CA ILE A 8 -5.47 11.61 19.11
C ILE A 8 -5.33 13.12 18.84
N GLN A 9 -5.70 13.99 19.79
CA GLN A 9 -5.59 15.44 19.59
C GLN A 9 -4.14 15.91 19.58
N LYS A 10 -3.27 15.27 20.36
CA LYS A 10 -1.82 15.50 20.29
C LYS A 10 -1.27 15.03 18.93
N ILE A 11 -1.67 13.85 18.46
CA ILE A 11 -1.22 13.32 17.15
C ILE A 11 -1.71 14.22 16.01
N ARG A 12 -2.97 14.66 16.02
CA ARG A 12 -3.54 15.56 15.00
C ARG A 12 -2.76 16.85 14.84
N LYS A 13 -2.24 17.42 15.93
CA LYS A 13 -1.42 18.65 15.89
C LYS A 13 -0.10 18.47 15.14
N GLU A 14 0.37 17.23 14.98
CA GLU A 14 1.53 16.94 14.14
C GLU A 14 1.22 17.10 12.65
N PHE A 15 -0.04 17.24 12.22
CA PHE A 15 -0.44 17.34 10.81
C PHE A 15 -0.99 18.74 10.47
N PRO A 16 -0.14 19.70 10.07
CA PRO A 16 -0.56 21.10 9.87
C PRO A 16 -1.70 21.29 8.85
N ILE A 17 -1.82 20.37 7.88
CA ILE A 17 -2.85 20.45 6.84
C ILE A 17 -4.27 20.21 7.38
N LEU A 18 -4.42 19.54 8.52
CA LEU A 18 -5.73 19.23 9.11
C LEU A 18 -6.42 20.48 9.71
N ASP A 19 -5.67 21.55 9.98
CA ASP A 19 -6.22 22.82 10.50
C ASP A 19 -6.79 23.73 9.40
N GLN A 20 -6.81 23.26 8.15
CA GLN A 20 -7.34 24.02 7.02
C GLN A 20 -8.87 24.06 7.01
N LYS A 21 -9.41 25.06 6.32
CA LYS A 21 -10.83 25.15 5.97
C LYS A 21 -11.03 24.92 4.49
N VAL A 22 -12.05 24.13 4.15
CA VAL A 22 -12.51 23.90 2.77
C VAL A 22 -13.95 24.41 2.67
N TYR A 23 -14.22 25.33 1.74
CA TYR A 23 -15.50 26.05 1.64
C TYR A 23 -15.97 26.68 2.98
N ASN A 24 -15.04 27.29 3.72
CA ASN A 24 -15.25 27.87 5.05
C ASN A 24 -15.67 26.88 6.16
N LYS A 25 -15.57 25.57 5.93
CA LYS A 25 -15.84 24.51 6.90
C LYS A 25 -14.52 23.83 7.31
N PRO A 26 -14.38 23.34 8.55
CA PRO A 26 -13.22 22.53 8.94
C PRO A 26 -13.03 21.34 8.00
N LEU A 27 -11.79 21.03 7.64
CA LEU A 27 -11.47 19.86 6.82
C LEU A 27 -11.74 18.56 7.59
N VAL A 28 -12.51 17.67 6.99
CA VAL A 28 -12.67 16.27 7.40
C VAL A 28 -12.05 15.39 6.31
N TYR A 29 -10.79 14.97 6.50
CA TYR A 29 -10.04 14.22 5.50
C TYR A 29 -10.19 12.70 5.68
N LEU A 30 -10.97 12.07 4.81
CA LEU A 30 -11.28 10.63 4.82
C LEU A 30 -10.93 9.94 3.48
N ASP A 31 -9.89 10.42 2.77
CA ASP A 31 -9.34 9.77 1.56
C ASP A 31 -7.92 9.21 1.79
N ASN A 32 -7.66 8.73 3.00
CA ASN A 32 -6.35 8.22 3.44
C ASN A 32 -5.85 7.02 2.65
N ALA A 33 -6.75 6.16 2.15
CA ALA A 33 -6.39 5.01 1.32
C ALA A 33 -5.93 5.41 -0.10
N ALA A 34 -6.15 6.66 -0.52
CA ALA A 34 -5.50 7.22 -1.71
C ALA A 34 -4.12 7.80 -1.35
N THR A 35 -4.04 8.65 -0.34
CA THR A 35 -2.78 9.11 0.26
C THR A 35 -3.03 9.63 1.67
N THR A 36 -2.09 9.45 2.58
CA THR A 36 -2.16 10.05 3.92
C THR A 36 -1.61 11.46 3.95
N GLN A 37 -1.93 12.22 5.00
CA GLN A 37 -1.27 13.49 5.31
C GLN A 37 0.09 13.26 5.97
N LYS A 38 0.90 14.32 6.07
CA LYS A 38 2.31 14.22 6.49
C LYS A 38 2.49 14.87 7.86
N PRO A 39 3.10 14.18 8.84
CA PRO A 39 3.39 14.78 10.12
C PRO A 39 4.54 15.78 9.98
N LYS A 40 4.64 16.71 10.93
CA LYS A 40 5.66 17.75 10.98
C LYS A 40 7.06 17.14 10.93
N LEU A 41 7.28 16.01 11.60
CA LEU A 41 8.55 15.26 11.55
C LEU A 41 9.03 14.96 10.13
N VAL A 42 8.10 14.53 9.25
CA VAL A 42 8.39 14.18 7.85
C VAL A 42 8.66 15.45 7.02
N LEU A 43 7.90 16.53 7.27
CA LEU A 43 8.06 17.81 6.59
C LEU A 43 9.40 18.48 6.95
N ASP A 44 9.71 18.53 8.24
CA ASP A 44 10.93 19.15 8.76
C ASP A 44 12.17 18.37 8.27
N ALA A 45 12.11 17.02 8.19
CA ALA A 45 13.20 16.20 7.64
C ALA A 45 13.48 16.46 6.15
N LEU A 46 12.43 16.73 5.35
CA LEU A 46 12.59 17.08 3.94
C LEU A 46 13.30 18.42 3.78
N GLU A 47 12.89 19.41 4.58
CA GLU A 47 13.52 20.73 4.61
C GLU A 47 14.98 20.63 5.06
N GLU A 48 15.25 19.88 6.13
CA GLU A 48 16.60 19.66 6.65
C GLU A 48 17.51 19.05 5.59
N TYR A 49 17.07 18.01 4.88
CA TYR A 49 17.87 17.39 3.81
C TYR A 49 18.34 18.43 2.79
N TYR A 50 17.41 19.20 2.23
CA TYR A 50 17.73 20.16 1.16
C TYR A 50 18.53 21.37 1.64
N THR A 51 18.38 21.76 2.90
CA THR A 51 19.05 22.94 3.46
C THR A 51 20.41 22.62 4.09
N THR A 52 20.70 21.35 4.42
CA THR A 52 21.91 21.00 5.20
C THR A 52 22.83 19.95 4.56
N ILE A 53 22.29 18.87 3.97
CA ILE A 53 23.09 17.70 3.56
C ILE A 53 22.91 17.25 2.10
N ASN A 54 22.08 17.94 1.29
CA ASN A 54 21.81 17.56 -0.09
C ASN A 54 23.08 17.32 -0.92
N SER A 55 23.18 16.10 -1.43
CA SER A 55 24.19 15.67 -2.39
C SER A 55 23.81 14.32 -2.99
N ASN A 56 24.52 13.89 -4.02
CA ASN A 56 24.39 12.54 -4.54
C ASN A 56 25.02 11.52 -3.56
N VAL A 57 24.61 10.26 -3.65
CA VAL A 57 24.94 9.18 -2.71
C VAL A 57 26.02 8.23 -3.25
N HIS A 58 26.59 7.42 -2.35
CA HIS A 58 27.52 6.28 -2.56
C HIS A 58 28.93 6.59 -3.07
N ARG A 59 29.09 7.35 -4.17
CA ARG A 59 30.40 7.49 -4.87
C ARG A 59 31.17 8.77 -4.53
N GLY A 60 30.61 9.69 -3.75
CA GLY A 60 31.26 10.96 -3.42
C GLY A 60 32.20 10.86 -2.22
N VAL A 61 33.40 11.41 -2.36
CA VAL A 61 34.42 11.44 -1.29
C VAL A 61 34.28 12.64 -0.34
N HIS A 62 33.44 13.62 -0.69
CA HIS A 62 33.27 14.83 0.09
C HIS A 62 32.18 14.67 1.16
N ILE A 63 32.26 15.50 2.21
CA ILE A 63 31.45 15.34 3.43
C ILE A 63 29.93 15.31 3.20
N LEU A 64 29.40 16.15 2.30
CA LEU A 64 27.96 16.16 2.01
C LEU A 64 27.47 14.85 1.38
N SER A 65 28.24 14.25 0.47
CA SER A 65 27.89 12.96 -0.14
C SER A 65 27.93 11.84 0.90
N GLN A 66 28.91 11.85 1.80
CA GLN A 66 28.98 10.89 2.91
C GLN A 66 27.77 11.01 3.84
N ARG A 67 27.40 12.23 4.24
CA ARG A 67 26.21 12.48 5.10
C ARG A 67 24.90 12.09 4.43
N ALA A 68 24.71 12.43 3.16
CA ALA A 68 23.53 12.03 2.41
C ALA A 68 23.44 10.50 2.26
N THR A 69 24.58 9.83 2.01
CA THR A 69 24.65 8.36 1.90
C THR A 69 24.31 7.71 3.23
N GLU A 70 24.87 8.20 4.34
CA GLU A 70 24.58 7.68 5.67
C GLU A 70 23.10 7.83 6.01
N ALA A 71 22.51 9.00 5.79
CA ALA A 71 21.08 9.21 6.02
C ALA A 71 20.20 8.28 5.16
N TYR A 72 20.55 8.11 3.89
CA TYR A 72 19.85 7.23 2.96
C TYR A 72 19.88 5.75 3.41
N GLU A 73 21.04 5.24 3.77
CA GLU A 73 21.19 3.85 4.24
C GLU A 73 20.62 3.65 5.66
N VAL A 74 20.63 4.67 6.52
CA VAL A 74 19.92 4.62 7.82
C VAL A 74 18.42 4.45 7.60
N SER A 75 17.82 5.17 6.65
CA SER A 75 16.40 5.00 6.35
C SER A 75 16.08 3.60 5.80
N ARG A 76 16.97 3.01 4.99
CA ARG A 76 16.84 1.60 4.56
C ARG A 76 16.81 0.65 5.75
N LYS A 77 17.71 0.82 6.72
CA LYS A 77 17.76 0.00 7.95
C LYS A 77 16.51 0.15 8.81
N LYS A 78 15.98 1.37 8.94
CA LYS A 78 14.71 1.62 9.65
C LYS A 78 13.56 0.88 8.99
N ILE A 79 13.46 0.96 7.67
CA ILE A 79 12.41 0.26 6.91
C ILE A 79 12.56 -1.26 7.04
N ALA A 80 13.79 -1.78 6.95
CA ALA A 80 14.06 -3.20 7.13
C ALA A 80 13.64 -3.67 8.54
N ALA A 81 13.97 -2.91 9.58
CA ALA A 81 13.52 -3.21 10.95
C ALA A 81 11.99 -3.14 11.09
N PHE A 82 11.35 -2.12 10.51
CA PHE A 82 9.90 -1.90 10.60
C PHE A 82 9.07 -3.06 10.04
N ILE A 83 9.54 -3.70 8.97
CA ILE A 83 8.88 -4.87 8.37
C ILE A 83 9.47 -6.21 8.85
N ASN A 84 10.40 -6.16 9.79
CA ASN A 84 11.21 -7.29 10.27
C ASN A 84 11.89 -8.07 9.12
N ALA A 85 12.51 -7.38 8.15
CA ALA A 85 13.37 -8.00 7.15
C ALA A 85 14.68 -8.49 7.80
N LYS A 86 15.21 -9.61 7.30
CA LYS A 86 16.42 -10.22 7.87
C LYS A 86 17.66 -9.38 7.59
N HIS A 87 17.73 -8.79 6.40
CA HIS A 87 18.84 -7.94 5.99
C HIS A 87 18.34 -6.65 5.33
N ASP A 88 19.06 -5.54 5.54
CA ASP A 88 18.69 -4.23 4.98
C ASP A 88 18.82 -4.19 3.45
N TYR A 89 19.74 -4.95 2.86
CA TYR A 89 19.88 -5.09 1.41
C TYR A 89 18.72 -5.85 0.74
N GLU A 90 17.81 -6.45 1.50
CA GLU A 90 16.56 -7.03 0.97
C GLU A 90 15.50 -5.97 0.68
N VAL A 91 15.70 -4.74 1.18
CA VAL A 91 14.83 -3.59 0.92
C VAL A 91 15.39 -2.80 -0.26
N ILE A 92 14.63 -2.77 -1.36
CA ILE A 92 14.93 -2.01 -2.58
C ILE A 92 14.03 -0.78 -2.62
N PHE A 93 14.60 0.41 -2.80
CA PHE A 93 13.84 1.62 -3.05
C PHE A 93 13.31 1.66 -4.49
N THR A 94 12.02 1.95 -4.61
CA THR A 94 11.31 2.05 -5.89
C THR A 94 10.48 3.33 -5.91
N LYS A 95 9.77 3.60 -7.01
CA LYS A 95 8.85 4.76 -7.08
C LYS A 95 7.56 4.59 -6.27
N GLY A 96 7.31 3.40 -5.73
CA GLY A 96 6.04 3.01 -5.12
C GLY A 96 5.69 1.54 -5.36
N THR A 97 4.59 1.09 -4.76
CA THR A 97 4.06 -0.28 -4.90
C THR A 97 3.95 -0.70 -6.37
N THR A 98 3.46 0.20 -7.23
CA THR A 98 3.32 -0.08 -8.67
C THR A 98 4.65 -0.42 -9.33
N ASP A 99 5.71 0.32 -9.03
CA ASP A 99 7.04 0.11 -9.61
C ASP A 99 7.66 -1.18 -9.07
N SER A 100 7.49 -1.46 -7.78
CA SER A 100 7.88 -2.73 -7.15
C SER A 100 7.19 -3.94 -7.79
N LEU A 101 5.87 -3.87 -8.04
CA LEU A 101 5.10 -4.95 -8.69
C LEU A 101 5.54 -5.15 -10.15
N ASN A 102 5.83 -4.07 -10.87
CA ASN A 102 6.36 -4.15 -12.23
C ASN A 102 7.76 -4.77 -12.26
N LEU A 103 8.63 -4.40 -11.31
CA LEU A 103 9.97 -4.98 -11.17
C LEU A 103 9.87 -6.50 -11.04
N VAL A 104 9.08 -6.99 -10.08
CA VAL A 104 8.92 -8.43 -9.83
C VAL A 104 8.28 -9.12 -11.05
N ALA A 105 7.16 -8.61 -11.57
CA ALA A 105 6.47 -9.22 -12.69
C ALA A 105 7.37 -9.34 -13.94
N ASN A 106 8.05 -8.25 -14.32
CA ASN A 106 8.93 -8.25 -15.48
C ASN A 106 10.13 -9.18 -15.31
N CYS A 107 10.81 -9.10 -14.16
CA CYS A 107 12.00 -9.90 -13.90
C CYS A 107 11.67 -11.39 -13.77
N PHE A 108 10.56 -11.71 -13.11
CA PHE A 108 10.09 -13.08 -12.94
C PHE A 108 9.66 -13.68 -14.27
N GLY A 109 8.85 -12.94 -15.06
CA GLY A 109 8.42 -13.37 -16.39
C GLY A 109 9.59 -13.76 -17.29
N ARG A 110 10.56 -12.86 -17.42
CA ARG A 110 11.77 -13.07 -18.25
C ARG A 110 12.61 -14.28 -17.83
N LYS A 111 12.56 -14.65 -16.55
CA LYS A 111 13.44 -15.67 -15.97
C LYS A 111 12.77 -17.04 -15.88
N PHE A 112 11.48 -17.08 -15.57
CA PHE A 112 10.81 -18.28 -15.10
C PHE A 112 9.56 -18.66 -15.90
N LEU A 113 8.80 -17.70 -16.43
CA LEU A 113 7.56 -18.01 -17.13
C LEU A 113 7.81 -18.53 -18.55
N LYS A 114 7.00 -19.52 -18.93
CA LYS A 114 6.99 -20.15 -20.25
C LYS A 114 5.58 -20.17 -20.82
N PRO A 115 5.43 -20.37 -22.14
CA PRO A 115 4.12 -20.53 -22.75
C PRO A 115 3.32 -21.65 -22.08
N GLY A 116 2.08 -21.36 -21.69
CA GLY A 116 1.18 -22.28 -21.00
C GLY A 116 1.24 -22.24 -19.47
N ASP A 117 2.21 -21.53 -18.88
CA ASP A 117 2.21 -21.27 -17.43
C ASP A 117 1.08 -20.32 -17.03
N SER A 118 0.84 -20.16 -15.73
CA SER A 118 -0.11 -19.20 -15.19
C SER A 118 0.38 -18.48 -13.94
N VAL A 119 -0.15 -17.27 -13.75
CA VAL A 119 -0.01 -16.43 -12.56
C VAL A 119 -1.38 -16.27 -11.93
N LEU A 120 -1.47 -16.36 -10.61
CA LEU A 120 -2.71 -16.21 -9.86
C LEU A 120 -2.73 -14.87 -9.14
N VAL A 121 -3.85 -14.14 -9.26
CA VAL A 121 -4.14 -12.92 -8.50
C VAL A 121 -5.49 -13.01 -7.82
N SER A 122 -5.80 -12.13 -6.86
CA SER A 122 -7.15 -12.07 -6.29
C SER A 122 -8.12 -11.23 -7.13
N ALA A 123 -9.42 -11.45 -6.99
CA ALA A 123 -10.45 -10.63 -7.64
C ALA A 123 -10.54 -9.20 -7.08
N MET A 124 -9.92 -8.93 -5.93
CA MET A 124 -9.95 -7.63 -5.24
C MET A 124 -8.65 -6.83 -5.41
N GLU A 125 -7.76 -7.25 -6.31
CA GLU A 125 -6.51 -6.54 -6.54
C GLU A 125 -6.72 -5.11 -7.03
N HIS A 126 -5.82 -4.24 -6.60
CA HIS A 126 -5.61 -2.95 -7.23
C HIS A 126 -5.04 -3.15 -8.65
N HIS A 127 -5.33 -2.25 -9.58
CA HIS A 127 -4.85 -2.31 -10.97
C HIS A 127 -3.33 -2.50 -11.07
N SER A 128 -2.57 -1.92 -10.14
CA SER A 128 -1.11 -2.10 -10.04
C SER A 128 -0.67 -3.55 -9.80
N ASN A 129 -1.53 -4.40 -9.23
CA ASN A 129 -1.29 -5.84 -9.03
C ASN A 129 -2.07 -6.71 -10.03
N ILE A 130 -2.55 -6.12 -11.13
CA ILE A 130 -3.22 -6.82 -12.23
C ILE A 130 -2.46 -6.58 -13.53
N VAL A 131 -2.31 -5.30 -13.90
CA VAL A 131 -1.80 -4.90 -15.21
C VAL A 131 -0.37 -5.40 -15.48
N PRO A 132 0.59 -5.34 -14.53
CA PRO A 132 1.92 -5.88 -14.77
C PRO A 132 1.92 -7.37 -15.09
N TRP A 133 1.03 -8.13 -14.45
CA TRP A 133 0.88 -9.56 -14.71
C TRP A 133 0.17 -9.83 -16.03
N GLN A 134 -0.82 -9.02 -16.43
CA GLN A 134 -1.43 -9.12 -17.76
C GLN A 134 -0.39 -8.93 -18.87
N ILE A 135 0.42 -7.86 -18.78
CA ILE A 135 1.50 -7.58 -19.74
C ILE A 135 2.50 -8.74 -19.75
N THR A 136 2.95 -9.17 -18.57
CA THR A 136 3.95 -10.25 -18.45
C THR A 136 3.41 -11.57 -19.02
N CYS A 137 2.16 -11.92 -18.74
CA CYS A 137 1.51 -13.12 -19.26
C CYS A 137 1.37 -13.07 -20.78
N GLU A 138 0.97 -11.92 -21.35
CA GLU A 138 0.88 -11.72 -22.79
C GLU A 138 2.25 -11.90 -23.48
N GLU A 139 3.30 -11.29 -22.94
CA GLU A 139 4.66 -11.37 -23.49
C GLU A 139 5.25 -12.80 -23.49
N HIS A 140 4.88 -13.63 -22.50
CA HIS A 140 5.48 -14.96 -22.30
C HIS A 140 4.53 -16.11 -22.66
N GLY A 141 3.32 -15.81 -23.17
CA GLY A 141 2.31 -16.81 -23.50
C GLY A 141 1.73 -17.53 -22.27
N ALA A 142 1.76 -16.90 -21.10
CA ALA A 142 1.18 -17.41 -19.87
C ALA A 142 -0.25 -16.88 -19.68
N GLN A 143 -0.95 -17.34 -18.64
CA GLN A 143 -2.32 -16.96 -18.33
C GLN A 143 -2.43 -16.29 -16.97
N LEU A 144 -3.24 -15.23 -16.87
CA LEU A 144 -3.65 -14.66 -15.60
C LEU A 144 -4.92 -15.38 -15.11
N LYS A 145 -4.85 -15.99 -13.93
CA LYS A 145 -5.97 -16.61 -13.21
C LYS A 145 -6.36 -15.76 -12.02
N VAL A 146 -7.60 -15.91 -11.56
CA VAL A 146 -8.19 -15.04 -10.53
C VAL A 146 -8.83 -15.87 -9.43
N ILE A 147 -8.46 -15.61 -8.17
CA ILE A 147 -9.14 -16.13 -6.98
C ILE A 147 -10.45 -15.35 -6.83
N PRO A 148 -11.62 -16.01 -6.88
CA PRO A 148 -12.90 -15.32 -6.72
C PRO A 148 -13.10 -14.84 -5.28
N ILE A 149 -14.07 -13.96 -5.12
CA ILE A 149 -14.55 -13.50 -3.80
C ILE A 149 -15.97 -13.99 -3.55
N LEU A 150 -16.28 -14.17 -2.27
CA LEU A 150 -17.63 -14.37 -1.77
C LEU A 150 -18.40 -13.04 -1.80
N GLU A 151 -19.72 -13.10 -1.66
CA GLU A 151 -20.59 -11.91 -1.66
C GLU A 151 -20.20 -10.90 -0.56
N ASN A 152 -19.79 -11.39 0.60
CA ASN A 152 -19.30 -10.55 1.71
C ASN A 152 -17.94 -9.89 1.44
N GLY A 153 -17.29 -10.16 0.31
CA GLY A 153 -16.01 -9.55 -0.05
C GLY A 153 -14.77 -10.22 0.56
N GLU A 154 -14.91 -11.43 1.11
CA GLU A 154 -13.79 -12.30 1.48
C GLU A 154 -13.35 -13.16 0.29
N LEU A 155 -12.10 -13.61 0.27
CA LEU A 155 -11.62 -14.54 -0.74
C LEU A 155 -12.29 -15.92 -0.57
N ASP A 156 -12.65 -16.54 -1.67
CA ASP A 156 -13.11 -17.93 -1.67
C ASP A 156 -11.89 -18.87 -1.53
N LEU A 157 -11.56 -19.21 -0.28
CA LEU A 157 -10.42 -20.07 0.03
C LEU A 157 -10.60 -21.52 -0.45
N VAL A 158 -11.84 -21.98 -0.67
CA VAL A 158 -12.09 -23.31 -1.27
C VAL A 158 -11.67 -23.30 -2.73
N LYS A 159 -12.00 -22.22 -3.47
CA LYS A 159 -11.55 -22.06 -4.84
C LYS A 159 -10.05 -21.78 -4.95
N LEU A 160 -9.46 -21.13 -3.96
CA LEU A 160 -8.00 -21.00 -3.89
C LEU A 160 -7.33 -22.38 -3.86
N ASP A 161 -7.79 -23.32 -3.03
CA ASP A 161 -7.20 -24.65 -2.91
C ASP A 161 -7.23 -25.39 -4.27
N GLU A 162 -8.34 -25.31 -5.01
CA GLU A 162 -8.46 -25.87 -6.37
C GLU A 162 -7.48 -25.20 -7.36
N LEU A 163 -7.27 -23.89 -7.27
CA LEU A 163 -6.39 -23.13 -8.16
C LEU A 163 -4.90 -23.40 -7.86
N LEU A 164 -4.55 -23.66 -6.60
CA LEU A 164 -3.21 -24.03 -6.17
C LEU A 164 -2.82 -25.45 -6.61
N ASP A 165 -3.79 -26.33 -6.85
CA ASP A 165 -3.55 -27.68 -7.39
C ASP A 165 -3.23 -27.68 -8.89
N ASP A 166 -3.35 -26.55 -9.58
CA ASP A 166 -3.07 -26.46 -11.01
C ASP A 166 -1.56 -26.52 -11.30
N PRO A 167 -1.06 -27.53 -12.05
CA PRO A 167 0.36 -27.70 -12.32
C PRO A 167 0.97 -26.60 -13.20
N THR A 168 0.13 -25.82 -13.89
CA THR A 168 0.55 -24.66 -14.70
C THR A 168 0.80 -23.42 -13.85
N LEU A 169 0.36 -23.37 -12.59
CA LEU A 169 0.57 -22.22 -11.73
C LEU A 169 2.07 -22.09 -11.36
N LYS A 170 2.60 -20.86 -11.44
CA LYS A 170 4.01 -20.56 -11.17
C LYS A 170 4.23 -19.41 -10.20
N PHE A 171 3.21 -18.60 -9.94
CA PHE A 171 3.34 -17.41 -9.11
C PHE A 171 1.98 -17.00 -8.55
N LEU A 172 1.95 -16.56 -7.29
CA LEU A 172 0.76 -15.98 -6.66
C LEU A 172 1.07 -14.53 -6.26
N SER A 173 0.22 -13.58 -6.65
CA SER A 173 0.31 -12.20 -6.19
C SER A 173 -1.01 -11.74 -5.60
N LEU A 174 -1.03 -11.29 -4.34
CA LEU A 174 -2.27 -10.90 -3.67
C LEU A 174 -2.12 -9.63 -2.83
N THR A 175 -3.22 -8.93 -2.62
CA THR A 175 -3.30 -7.83 -1.67
C THR A 175 -3.47 -8.35 -0.24
N TYR A 176 -2.81 -7.72 0.72
CA TYR A 176 -3.04 -8.00 2.14
C TYR A 176 -4.34 -7.35 2.62
N VAL A 177 -4.51 -6.06 2.29
CA VAL A 177 -5.71 -5.29 2.66
C VAL A 177 -6.28 -4.63 1.41
N SER A 178 -7.52 -4.99 1.07
CA SER A 178 -8.22 -4.38 -0.07
C SER A 178 -8.39 -2.88 0.14
N ASN A 179 -7.90 -2.06 -0.81
CA ASN A 179 -8.11 -0.62 -0.78
C ASN A 179 -9.57 -0.20 -0.97
N THR A 180 -10.41 -1.10 -1.47
CA THR A 180 -11.82 -0.84 -1.74
C THR A 180 -12.70 -1.36 -0.60
N LEU A 181 -12.55 -2.64 -0.26
CA LEU A 181 -13.45 -3.31 0.70
C LEU A 181 -12.97 -3.18 2.15
N GLY A 182 -11.70 -2.83 2.35
CA GLY A 182 -11.04 -2.90 3.66
C GLY A 182 -10.76 -4.32 4.13
N THR A 183 -11.17 -5.36 3.39
CA THR A 183 -10.96 -6.78 3.72
C THR A 183 -9.50 -7.06 4.04
N VAL A 184 -9.24 -7.61 5.22
CA VAL A 184 -7.93 -8.14 5.63
C VAL A 184 -7.87 -9.62 5.26
N ASN A 185 -7.05 -9.96 4.27
CA ASN A 185 -6.91 -11.35 3.80
C ASN A 185 -6.06 -12.19 4.77
N PRO A 186 -6.35 -13.49 4.94
CA PRO A 186 -5.57 -14.40 5.79
C PRO A 186 -4.26 -14.81 5.09
N VAL A 187 -3.37 -13.84 4.86
CA VAL A 187 -2.19 -14.02 3.99
C VAL A 187 -1.23 -15.10 4.49
N LYS A 188 -1.09 -15.28 5.81
CA LYS A 188 -0.23 -16.33 6.37
C LYS A 188 -0.70 -17.73 5.95
N GLU A 189 -1.99 -18.02 6.11
CA GLU A 189 -2.59 -19.29 5.67
C GLU A 189 -2.44 -19.47 4.16
N ILE A 190 -2.65 -18.40 3.38
CA ILE A 190 -2.54 -18.45 1.92
C ILE A 190 -1.09 -18.74 1.47
N ILE A 191 -0.10 -18.10 2.12
CA ILE A 191 1.32 -18.31 1.83
C ILE A 191 1.73 -19.73 2.19
N GLU A 192 1.36 -20.22 3.37
CA GLU A 192 1.62 -21.60 3.79
C GLU A 192 1.06 -22.62 2.77
N LYS A 193 -0.17 -22.41 2.28
CA LYS A 193 -0.79 -23.24 1.24
C LYS A 193 -0.05 -23.16 -0.09
N ALA A 194 0.40 -21.98 -0.51
CA ALA A 194 1.16 -21.79 -1.74
C ALA A 194 2.53 -22.47 -1.68
N HIS A 195 3.21 -22.40 -0.53
CA HIS A 195 4.52 -23.03 -0.31
C HIS A 195 4.46 -24.56 -0.35
N VAL A 196 3.38 -25.18 0.12
CA VAL A 196 3.16 -26.63 -0.03
C VAL A 196 3.20 -27.07 -1.51
N LYS A 197 2.95 -26.14 -2.44
CA LYS A 197 2.97 -26.35 -3.89
C LYS A 197 4.21 -25.75 -4.58
N ASP A 198 5.20 -25.30 -3.81
CA ASP A 198 6.39 -24.59 -4.30
C ASP A 198 6.07 -23.32 -5.13
N ILE A 199 4.96 -22.63 -4.80
CA ILE A 199 4.53 -21.40 -5.47
C ILE A 199 5.04 -20.18 -4.68
N PRO A 200 5.91 -19.32 -5.27
CA PRO A 200 6.33 -18.08 -4.63
C PRO A 200 5.20 -17.04 -4.60
N VAL A 201 5.23 -16.20 -3.55
CA VAL A 201 4.18 -15.21 -3.27
C VAL A 201 4.70 -13.78 -3.27
N MET A 202 3.98 -12.90 -3.97
CA MET A 202 4.08 -11.44 -3.87
C MET A 202 2.91 -10.88 -3.08
N LEU A 203 3.20 -10.01 -2.12
CA LEU A 203 2.18 -9.35 -1.31
C LEU A 203 2.14 -7.83 -1.55
N ASP A 204 1.01 -7.33 -2.03
CA ASP A 204 0.70 -5.89 -2.06
C ASP A 204 0.20 -5.47 -0.67
N VAL A 205 1.05 -4.75 0.07
CA VAL A 205 0.75 -4.24 1.41
C VAL A 205 0.53 -2.73 1.43
N ALA A 206 0.24 -2.11 0.28
CA ALA A 206 0.10 -0.66 0.16
C ALA A 206 -0.93 -0.05 1.13
N GLN A 207 -1.93 -0.82 1.56
CA GLN A 207 -2.88 -0.42 2.59
C GLN A 207 -2.49 -0.96 3.97
N ALA A 208 -1.99 -2.19 4.07
CA ALA A 208 -1.69 -2.81 5.37
C ALA A 208 -0.57 -2.10 6.14
N ILE A 209 0.45 -1.57 5.44
CA ILE A 209 1.72 -1.10 6.00
C ILE A 209 1.60 -0.03 7.11
N GLN A 210 0.50 0.73 7.12
CA GLN A 210 0.25 1.77 8.14
C GLN A 210 -0.81 1.38 9.18
N HIS A 211 -1.55 0.29 8.94
CA HIS A 211 -2.74 -0.07 9.72
C HIS A 211 -2.49 -1.26 10.65
N MET A 212 -1.43 -2.04 10.42
CA MET A 212 -1.16 -3.26 11.17
C MET A 212 0.32 -3.65 11.12
N PRO A 213 0.80 -4.43 12.12
CA PRO A 213 2.15 -4.99 12.09
C PRO A 213 2.39 -5.83 10.83
N LEU A 214 3.62 -5.79 10.33
CA LEU A 214 4.08 -6.63 9.23
C LEU A 214 5.40 -7.28 9.62
N ASP A 215 5.40 -8.60 9.68
CA ASP A 215 6.60 -9.40 9.88
C ASP A 215 6.83 -10.30 8.66
N VAL A 216 7.73 -9.87 7.78
CA VAL A 216 7.99 -10.62 6.53
C VAL A 216 8.71 -11.95 6.76
N GLN A 217 9.37 -12.12 7.91
CA GLN A 217 10.00 -13.38 8.29
C GLN A 217 8.96 -14.37 8.83
N ASP A 218 8.03 -13.93 9.69
CA ASP A 218 6.94 -14.79 10.20
C ASP A 218 5.96 -15.20 9.10
N LEU A 219 5.69 -14.31 8.14
CA LEU A 219 4.89 -14.63 6.96
C LEU A 219 5.62 -15.55 5.97
N ASP A 220 6.95 -15.64 6.06
CA ASP A 220 7.82 -16.31 5.09
C ASP A 220 7.52 -15.91 3.63
N VAL A 221 7.13 -14.65 3.38
CA VAL A 221 6.73 -14.20 2.02
C VAL A 221 7.94 -13.88 1.15
N GLU A 222 7.89 -14.22 -0.14
CA GLU A 222 9.02 -13.97 -1.06
C GLU A 222 9.22 -12.49 -1.37
N PHE A 223 8.13 -11.75 -1.57
CA PHE A 223 8.18 -10.34 -1.94
C PHE A 223 7.05 -9.53 -1.31
N VAL A 224 7.33 -8.27 -0.96
CA VAL A 224 6.36 -7.33 -0.42
C VAL A 224 6.54 -5.95 -1.06
N ALA A 225 5.44 -5.30 -1.45
CA ALA A 225 5.47 -3.94 -2.00
C ALA A 225 4.57 -2.97 -1.25
N PHE A 226 5.10 -1.77 -0.98
CA PHE A 226 4.34 -0.65 -0.42
C PHE A 226 4.81 0.70 -0.93
N SER A 227 3.98 1.73 -0.69
CA SER A 227 4.20 3.10 -1.15
C SER A 227 4.31 4.04 0.05
N GLY A 228 5.35 4.89 0.07
CA GLY A 228 5.60 5.81 1.18
C GLY A 228 4.46 6.78 1.45
N HIS A 229 3.81 7.26 0.38
CA HIS A 229 2.71 8.23 0.49
C HIS A 229 1.42 7.70 1.13
N LYS A 230 1.34 6.40 1.39
CA LYS A 230 0.27 5.74 2.14
C LYS A 230 0.65 5.37 3.57
N MET A 231 1.87 5.70 3.99
CA MET A 231 2.36 5.51 5.36
C MET A 231 2.97 6.79 5.90
N TYR A 232 2.28 7.90 5.69
CA TYR A 232 2.62 9.25 6.17
C TYR A 232 3.90 9.85 5.55
N GLY A 233 4.57 9.10 4.67
CA GLY A 233 5.78 9.51 3.95
C GLY A 233 5.50 10.30 2.66
N PRO A 234 6.57 10.66 1.92
CA PRO A 234 6.48 11.50 0.75
C PRO A 234 5.98 10.73 -0.48
N THR A 235 5.58 11.47 -1.52
CA THR A 235 5.28 10.92 -2.85
C THR A 235 6.56 10.55 -3.60
N GLY A 236 6.45 9.65 -4.58
CA GLY A 236 7.56 9.34 -5.49
C GLY A 236 8.53 8.26 -4.97
N ILE A 237 8.29 7.75 -3.76
CA ILE A 237 9.08 6.69 -3.13
C ILE A 237 8.18 5.56 -2.62
N GLY A 238 8.69 4.34 -2.73
CA GLY A 238 8.19 3.15 -2.05
C GLY A 238 9.29 2.13 -1.91
N CYS A 239 8.90 0.92 -1.54
CA CYS A 239 9.83 -0.17 -1.33
C CYS A 239 9.33 -1.46 -1.96
N LEU A 240 10.29 -2.26 -2.41
CA LEU A 240 10.16 -3.69 -2.61
C LEU A 240 11.02 -4.36 -1.56
N TYR A 241 10.44 -5.14 -0.67
CA TYR A 241 11.18 -6.18 0.02
C TYR A 241 11.18 -7.44 -0.84
N GLY A 242 12.30 -8.14 -0.89
CA GLY A 242 12.35 -9.51 -1.41
C GLY A 242 13.40 -10.34 -0.70
N LYS A 243 13.11 -11.61 -0.45
CA LYS A 243 14.10 -12.55 0.10
C LYS A 243 15.37 -12.52 -0.73
N GLU A 244 16.53 -12.49 -0.08
CA GLU A 244 17.85 -12.43 -0.73
C GLU A 244 18.00 -13.46 -1.86
N GLU A 245 17.59 -14.71 -1.62
CA GLU A 245 17.67 -15.79 -2.60
C GLU A 245 16.91 -15.45 -3.89
N TRP A 246 15.71 -14.87 -3.75
CA TRP A 246 14.86 -14.51 -4.88
C TRP A 246 15.37 -13.28 -5.62
N LEU A 247 15.78 -12.24 -4.91
CA LEU A 247 16.39 -11.05 -5.51
C LEU A 247 17.68 -11.39 -6.29
N ASN A 248 18.46 -12.36 -5.82
CA ASN A 248 19.63 -12.86 -6.53
C ASN A 248 19.27 -13.65 -7.80
N LYS A 249 18.21 -14.47 -7.77
CA LYS A 249 17.73 -15.24 -8.92
C LYS A 249 17.16 -14.37 -10.05
N LEU A 250 16.50 -13.26 -9.71
CA LEU A 250 15.89 -12.34 -10.67
C LEU A 250 16.97 -11.63 -11.52
N PRO A 251 16.76 -11.42 -12.84
CA PRO A 251 17.61 -10.54 -13.64
C PRO A 251 17.42 -9.06 -13.23
N PRO A 252 18.32 -8.13 -13.60
CA PRO A 252 18.08 -6.71 -13.38
C PRO A 252 16.85 -6.19 -14.14
N TYR A 253 16.15 -5.22 -13.54
CA TYR A 253 14.97 -4.58 -14.10
C TYR A 253 15.32 -3.41 -15.01
N GLN A 254 15.85 -2.32 -14.43
CA GLN A 254 16.33 -1.14 -15.13
C GLN A 254 17.86 -1.18 -15.23
N GLY A 255 18.42 -0.70 -16.34
CA GLY A 255 19.87 -0.65 -16.56
C GLY A 255 20.38 0.79 -16.56
N GLY A 256 21.52 1.04 -15.92
CA GLY A 256 22.11 2.38 -15.84
C GLY A 256 23.31 2.46 -14.91
N GLY A 257 23.63 3.67 -14.45
CA GLY A 257 24.60 3.86 -13.37
C GLY A 257 24.15 3.21 -12.06
N ASP A 258 25.08 3.08 -11.10
CA ASP A 258 24.88 2.54 -9.75
C ASP A 258 24.52 1.05 -9.62
N MET A 259 23.70 0.52 -10.52
CA MET A 259 23.36 -0.90 -10.59
C MET A 259 24.42 -1.80 -11.24
N ILE A 260 25.56 -1.22 -11.63
CA ILE A 260 26.71 -1.91 -12.24
C ILE A 260 27.91 -1.99 -11.29
N LYS A 261 28.67 -3.08 -11.43
CA LYS A 261 30.01 -3.25 -10.83
C LYS A 261 31.12 -2.92 -11.83
N GLU A 262 30.98 -3.40 -13.07
CA GLU A 262 31.91 -3.15 -14.17
C GLU A 262 31.15 -3.03 -15.50
N VAL A 263 31.55 -2.06 -16.33
CA VAL A 263 30.98 -1.86 -17.67
C VAL A 263 32.12 -1.81 -18.69
N THR A 264 32.04 -2.69 -19.68
CA THR A 264 32.84 -2.65 -20.90
C THR A 264 31.90 -2.65 -22.11
N PHE A 265 32.39 -2.28 -23.29
CA PHE A 265 31.58 -2.37 -24.51
C PHE A 265 31.15 -3.82 -24.86
N ALA A 266 31.89 -4.82 -24.40
CA ALA A 266 31.59 -6.22 -24.67
C ALA A 266 30.62 -6.84 -23.65
N LYS A 267 30.68 -6.41 -22.38
CA LYS A 267 29.93 -7.01 -21.28
C LYS A 267 29.81 -6.08 -20.08
N THR A 268 28.70 -6.20 -19.37
CA THR A 268 28.44 -5.59 -18.06
C THR A 268 28.38 -6.65 -16.97
N ILE A 269 28.99 -6.36 -15.82
CA ILE A 269 28.83 -7.10 -14.56
C ILE A 269 27.97 -6.24 -13.64
N TYR A 270 26.84 -6.78 -13.19
CA TYR A 270 25.89 -6.07 -12.33
C TYR A 270 26.37 -6.01 -10.88
N ASN A 271 25.83 -5.03 -10.14
CA ASN A 271 26.12 -4.84 -8.73
C ASN A 271 25.39 -5.87 -7.86
N ASP A 272 25.76 -5.91 -6.58
CA ASP A 272 25.12 -6.74 -5.56
C ASP A 272 23.84 -6.05 -5.02
N LEU A 273 23.10 -6.71 -4.14
CA LEU A 273 21.91 -6.13 -3.51
C LEU A 273 22.31 -5.01 -2.53
N PRO A 274 21.49 -3.95 -2.38
CA PRO A 274 20.23 -3.67 -3.09
C PRO A 274 20.44 -3.03 -4.47
N PHE A 275 21.66 -2.54 -4.74
CA PHE A 275 21.98 -1.66 -5.86
C PHE A 275 21.68 -2.24 -7.24
N LYS A 276 21.71 -3.57 -7.39
CA LYS A 276 21.28 -4.29 -8.61
C LYS A 276 19.95 -3.80 -9.20
N PHE A 277 19.04 -3.31 -8.35
CA PHE A 277 17.70 -2.87 -8.73
C PHE A 277 17.47 -1.36 -8.61
N GLU A 278 18.48 -0.59 -8.19
CA GLU A 278 18.40 0.87 -7.99
C GLU A 278 19.23 1.58 -9.07
N ALA A 279 18.70 1.61 -10.30
CA ALA A 279 19.41 2.15 -11.45
C ALA A 279 19.38 3.69 -11.51
N GLY A 280 20.56 4.30 -11.58
CA GLY A 280 20.73 5.75 -11.62
C GLY A 280 20.54 6.42 -10.26
N THR A 281 20.55 7.75 -10.24
CA THR A 281 20.37 8.51 -9.00
C THR A 281 18.97 8.27 -8.44
N PRO A 282 18.84 7.75 -7.20
CA PRO A 282 17.54 7.45 -6.61
C PRO A 282 16.83 8.73 -6.14
N ASP A 283 15.58 8.61 -5.68
CA ASP A 283 14.95 9.68 -4.89
C ASP A 283 15.53 9.68 -3.47
N ILE A 284 16.68 10.33 -3.33
CA ILE A 284 17.46 10.40 -2.08
C ILE A 284 16.63 11.05 -0.98
N SER A 285 16.00 12.19 -1.28
CA SER A 285 15.18 12.92 -0.31
C SER A 285 13.96 12.11 0.12
N GLY A 286 13.28 11.46 -0.82
CA GLY A 286 12.12 10.62 -0.54
C GLY A 286 12.46 9.43 0.35
N ALA A 287 13.56 8.74 0.05
CA ALA A 287 14.03 7.60 0.85
C ALA A 287 14.44 8.01 2.27
N ILE A 288 15.17 9.13 2.43
CA ILE A 288 15.54 9.65 3.75
C ILE A 288 14.28 9.94 4.56
N VAL A 289 13.36 10.72 3.99
CA VAL A 289 12.13 11.17 4.66
C VAL A 289 11.15 10.03 4.92
N LEU A 290 11.16 8.96 4.11
CA LEU A 290 10.40 7.73 4.39
C LEU A 290 10.87 7.06 5.69
N GLY A 291 12.17 7.10 6.01
CA GLY A 291 12.67 6.63 7.31
C GLY A 291 12.13 7.42 8.51
N TYR A 292 11.87 8.73 8.34
CA TYR A 292 11.22 9.53 9.38
C TYR A 292 9.71 9.25 9.50
N ALA A 293 9.07 8.81 8.41
CA ALA A 293 7.69 8.33 8.48
C ALA A 293 7.59 7.00 9.25
N VAL A 294 8.60 6.13 9.12
CA VAL A 294 8.77 4.94 9.97
C VAL A 294 8.95 5.34 11.43
N ASP A 295 9.83 6.29 11.74
CA ASP A 295 10.01 6.77 13.12
C ASP A 295 8.69 7.27 13.73
N PHE A 296 7.88 7.99 12.94
CA PHE A 296 6.57 8.47 13.39
C PHE A 296 5.63 7.31 13.75
N LEU A 297 5.56 6.28 12.92
CA LEU A 297 4.77 5.08 13.17
C LEU A 297 5.26 4.33 14.41
N GLU A 298 6.58 4.12 14.55
CA GLU A 298 7.17 3.42 15.69
C GLU A 298 7.03 4.20 17.01
N GLN A 299 7.08 5.53 16.98
CA GLN A 299 6.87 6.36 18.17
C GLN A 299 5.46 6.24 18.75
N ILE A 300 4.45 6.02 17.89
CA ILE A 300 3.08 5.75 18.31
C ILE A 300 2.92 4.27 18.69
N GLY A 301 3.56 3.41 17.89
CA GLY A 301 3.50 1.96 17.94
C GLY A 301 2.36 1.42 17.07
N ILE A 302 2.70 0.49 16.19
CA ILE A 302 1.80 0.04 15.11
C ILE A 302 0.61 -0.78 15.65
N GLU A 303 0.79 -1.49 16.76
CA GLU A 303 -0.28 -2.19 17.46
C GLU A 303 -1.28 -1.21 18.08
N GLN A 304 -0.81 -0.10 18.66
CA GLN A 304 -1.67 0.94 19.21
C GLN A 304 -2.44 1.66 18.10
N ILE A 305 -1.81 1.86 16.94
CA ILE A 305 -2.49 2.38 15.74
C ILE A 305 -3.60 1.42 15.31
N GLN A 306 -3.28 0.13 15.18
CA GLN A 306 -4.24 -0.90 14.78
C GLN A 306 -5.45 -0.93 15.72
N GLU A 307 -5.23 -0.87 17.04
CA GLU A 307 -6.31 -0.87 18.03
C GLU A 307 -7.18 0.39 17.93
N ALA A 308 -6.57 1.58 17.84
CA ALA A 308 -7.29 2.84 17.72
C ALA A 308 -8.10 2.93 16.42
N GLU A 309 -7.53 2.49 15.31
CA GLU A 309 -8.22 2.45 14.02
C GLU A 309 -9.31 1.37 13.98
N HIS A 310 -9.15 0.26 14.70
CA HIS A 310 -10.23 -0.70 14.89
C HIS A 310 -11.41 -0.09 15.63
N GLU A 311 -11.17 0.67 16.72
CA GLU A 311 -12.22 1.38 17.44
C GLU A 311 -12.95 2.39 16.53
N LEU A 312 -12.21 3.14 15.70
CA LEU A 312 -12.77 4.07 14.72
C LEU A 312 -13.60 3.34 13.65
N MET A 313 -13.08 2.23 13.10
CA MET A 313 -13.76 1.42 12.11
C MET A 313 -15.08 0.86 12.65
N THR A 314 -15.07 0.29 13.87
CA THR A 314 -16.28 -0.21 14.53
C THR A 314 -17.30 0.90 14.76
N TYR A 315 -16.85 2.07 15.21
CA TYR A 315 -17.72 3.23 15.40
C TYR A 315 -18.33 3.71 14.08
N ALA A 316 -17.53 3.83 13.03
CA ALA A 316 -17.98 4.22 11.69
C ALA A 316 -19.01 3.26 11.12
N LEU A 317 -18.78 1.95 11.22
CA LEU A 317 -19.74 0.94 10.77
C LEU A 317 -21.07 1.06 11.50
N GLY A 318 -21.04 1.28 12.83
CA GLY A 318 -22.23 1.51 13.64
C GLY A 318 -23.01 2.76 13.19
N GLN A 319 -22.34 3.91 13.08
CA GLN A 319 -22.97 5.17 12.67
C GLN A 319 -23.54 5.10 11.24
N LEU A 320 -22.76 4.60 10.29
CA LEU A 320 -23.17 4.54 8.89
C LEU A 320 -24.28 3.50 8.65
N SER A 321 -24.34 2.41 9.42
CA SER A 321 -25.41 1.42 9.30
C SER A 321 -26.80 1.95 9.68
N ALA A 322 -26.85 3.04 10.45
CA ALA A 322 -28.11 3.68 10.83
C ALA A 322 -28.71 4.56 9.71
N ILE A 323 -27.94 4.86 8.66
CA ILE A 323 -28.36 5.75 7.57
C ILE A 323 -29.31 4.98 6.63
N PRO A 324 -30.54 5.49 6.39
CA PRO A 324 -31.48 4.84 5.48
C PRO A 324 -30.92 4.69 4.07
N ASP A 325 -31.17 3.51 3.48
CA ASP A 325 -30.72 3.11 2.13
C ASP A 325 -29.19 3.01 1.93
N LEU A 326 -28.39 3.17 2.99
CA LEU A 326 -26.96 2.92 2.91
C LEU A 326 -26.68 1.41 2.82
N LYS A 327 -25.83 1.04 1.87
CA LYS A 327 -25.35 -0.34 1.68
C LYS A 327 -23.83 -0.36 1.65
N PHE A 328 -23.22 -1.14 2.54
CA PHE A 328 -21.79 -1.40 2.48
C PHE A 328 -21.46 -2.32 1.29
N ILE A 329 -20.31 -2.08 0.67
CA ILE A 329 -19.74 -2.97 -0.35
C ILE A 329 -18.52 -3.63 0.28
N GLY A 330 -18.65 -4.92 0.58
CA GLY A 330 -17.69 -5.67 1.40
C GLY A 330 -18.03 -5.62 2.89
N GLU A 331 -18.35 -6.78 3.45
CA GLU A 331 -18.72 -7.00 4.85
C GLU A 331 -17.89 -8.12 5.48
N ALA A 332 -16.64 -8.25 5.04
CA ALA A 332 -15.67 -9.18 5.60
C ALA A 332 -15.58 -9.03 7.12
N LYS A 333 -15.32 -10.14 7.81
CA LYS A 333 -15.23 -10.16 9.28
C LYS A 333 -14.12 -9.25 9.79
N ASN A 334 -12.98 -9.25 9.11
CA ASN A 334 -11.83 -8.42 9.44
C ASN A 334 -11.69 -7.31 8.38
N ARG A 335 -11.84 -6.05 8.81
CA ARG A 335 -11.69 -4.87 7.95
C ARG A 335 -10.81 -3.82 8.59
N THR A 336 -10.02 -3.13 7.77
CA THR A 336 -9.24 -1.97 8.17
C THR A 336 -9.09 -0.97 7.01
N GLY A 337 -8.61 0.23 7.30
CA GLY A 337 -8.30 1.27 6.32
C GLY A 337 -9.50 2.01 5.75
N GLY A 338 -10.53 1.35 5.22
CA GLY A 338 -11.68 2.07 4.67
C GLY A 338 -12.97 1.28 4.47
N ILE A 339 -14.06 2.02 4.30
CA ILE A 339 -15.43 1.54 4.08
C ILE A 339 -15.89 2.05 2.71
N SER A 340 -16.23 1.13 1.81
CA SER A 340 -16.98 1.44 0.59
C SER A 340 -18.48 1.30 0.82
N PHE A 341 -19.25 2.24 0.28
CA PHE A 341 -20.70 2.22 0.38
C PHE A 341 -21.41 2.90 -0.79
N LEU A 342 -22.71 2.60 -0.88
CA LEU A 342 -23.70 3.21 -1.77
C LEU A 342 -24.89 3.70 -0.93
N VAL A 343 -25.65 4.67 -1.44
CA VAL A 343 -26.84 5.21 -0.76
C VAL A 343 -28.01 5.27 -1.75
N GLY A 344 -28.96 4.34 -1.62
CA GLY A 344 -30.11 4.24 -2.52
C GLY A 344 -29.72 4.21 -4.00
N ASN A 345 -30.36 5.05 -4.81
CA ASN A 345 -30.07 5.21 -6.25
C ASN A 345 -29.17 6.43 -6.55
N ILE A 346 -28.51 7.00 -5.55
CA ILE A 346 -27.67 8.18 -5.71
C ILE A 346 -26.35 7.75 -6.37
N HIS A 347 -25.95 8.43 -7.43
CA HIS A 347 -24.68 8.15 -8.08
C HIS A 347 -23.51 8.51 -7.13
N PRO A 348 -22.48 7.66 -6.97
CA PRO A 348 -21.41 7.89 -6.00
C PRO A 348 -20.71 9.24 -6.16
N PHE A 349 -20.52 9.68 -7.41
CA PHE A 349 -19.90 10.97 -7.72
C PHE A 349 -20.69 12.15 -7.13
N ASP A 350 -22.01 12.17 -7.32
CA ASP A 350 -22.87 13.26 -6.85
C ASP A 350 -22.85 13.35 -5.32
N LEU A 351 -22.90 12.19 -4.64
CA LEU A 351 -22.77 12.13 -3.20
C LEU A 351 -21.41 12.68 -2.72
N GLY A 352 -20.32 12.29 -3.38
CA GLY A 352 -18.99 12.82 -3.07
C GLY A 352 -18.85 14.32 -3.29
N GLU A 353 -19.43 14.86 -4.37
CA GLU A 353 -19.41 16.31 -4.64
C GLU A 353 -20.13 17.11 -3.55
N ILE A 354 -21.30 16.65 -3.11
CA ILE A 354 -22.04 17.33 -2.03
C ILE A 354 -21.31 17.18 -0.69
N LEU A 355 -20.63 16.06 -0.43
CA LEU A 355 -19.78 15.89 0.76
C LEU A 355 -18.57 16.85 0.74
N ASP A 356 -17.93 17.05 -0.42
CA ASP A 356 -16.83 18.01 -0.56
C ASP A 356 -17.28 19.44 -0.25
N LYS A 357 -18.47 19.87 -0.72
CA LYS A 357 -19.07 21.17 -0.33
C LYS A 357 -19.38 21.26 1.17
N GLN A 358 -19.36 20.15 1.88
CA GLN A 358 -19.49 20.07 3.34
C GLN A 358 -18.15 20.03 4.08
N GLY A 359 -17.02 20.09 3.36
CA GLY A 359 -15.68 20.01 3.93
C GLY A 359 -15.19 18.57 4.14
N ILE A 360 -15.93 17.58 3.65
CA ILE A 360 -15.68 16.15 3.87
C ILE A 360 -15.07 15.54 2.60
N ALA A 361 -13.78 15.22 2.66
CA ALA A 361 -13.06 14.62 1.56
C ALA A 361 -13.21 13.09 1.61
N VAL A 362 -13.93 12.53 0.65
CA VAL A 362 -14.07 11.09 0.38
C VAL A 362 -13.63 10.79 -1.05
N ARG A 363 -13.46 9.50 -1.38
CA ARG A 363 -13.21 9.07 -2.76
C ARG A 363 -14.49 8.56 -3.41
N THR A 364 -14.65 8.82 -4.70
CA THR A 364 -15.72 8.23 -5.51
C THR A 364 -15.17 7.53 -6.75
N GLY A 365 -15.83 6.47 -7.19
CA GLY A 365 -15.54 5.78 -8.45
C GLY A 365 -15.07 4.34 -8.22
N HIS A 366 -14.16 3.87 -9.07
CA HIS A 366 -13.75 2.46 -9.09
C HIS A 366 -12.54 2.16 -8.18
N HIS A 367 -11.90 3.18 -7.59
CA HIS A 367 -10.72 3.05 -6.73
C HIS A 367 -9.57 2.22 -7.32
N CYS A 368 -9.40 2.26 -8.65
CA CYS A 368 -8.44 1.43 -9.37
C CYS A 368 -8.65 -0.09 -9.14
N CYS A 369 -9.91 -0.51 -8.98
CA CYS A 369 -10.36 -1.90 -8.82
C CYS A 369 -11.59 -2.17 -9.72
N GLN A 370 -11.53 -1.76 -11.00
CA GLN A 370 -12.67 -1.93 -11.93
C GLN A 370 -13.23 -3.36 -12.05
N PRO A 371 -12.41 -4.44 -12.10
CA PRO A 371 -12.94 -5.80 -12.12
C PRO A 371 -13.86 -6.10 -10.94
N LEU A 372 -13.52 -5.60 -9.75
CA LEU A 372 -14.31 -5.74 -8.54
C LEU A 372 -15.68 -5.07 -8.67
N MET A 373 -15.74 -3.89 -9.30
CA MET A 373 -17.01 -3.20 -9.60
C MET A 373 -17.89 -4.03 -10.56
N GLY A 374 -17.26 -4.70 -11.51
CA GLY A 374 -17.92 -5.63 -12.43
C GLY A 374 -18.52 -6.85 -11.72
N ILE A 375 -17.82 -7.40 -10.71
CA ILE A 375 -18.29 -8.52 -9.89
C ILE A 375 -19.52 -8.12 -9.06
N TYR A 376 -19.48 -6.94 -8.44
CA TYR A 376 -20.61 -6.42 -7.67
C TYR A 376 -21.73 -5.82 -8.55
N HIS A 377 -21.54 -5.71 -9.86
CA HIS A 377 -22.47 -5.09 -10.80
C HIS A 377 -22.84 -3.64 -10.44
N ILE A 378 -21.86 -2.85 -10.01
CA ILE A 378 -22.02 -1.45 -9.59
C ILE A 378 -21.12 -0.50 -10.42
N PRO A 379 -21.50 0.78 -10.60
CA PRO A 379 -20.69 1.73 -11.37
C PRO A 379 -19.46 2.27 -10.59
N GLY A 380 -19.37 1.99 -9.29
CA GLY A 380 -18.36 2.54 -8.38
C GLY A 380 -18.93 2.62 -6.96
N THR A 381 -18.16 3.16 -6.02
CA THR A 381 -18.61 3.40 -4.64
C THR A 381 -18.16 4.77 -4.14
N VAL A 382 -18.77 5.24 -3.05
CA VAL A 382 -18.12 6.22 -2.18
C VAL A 382 -17.25 5.45 -1.19
N ARG A 383 -16.03 5.94 -0.94
CA ARG A 383 -15.12 5.35 0.04
C ARG A 383 -14.66 6.39 1.04
N ALA A 384 -14.96 6.13 2.31
CA ALA A 384 -14.37 6.82 3.45
C ALA A 384 -13.27 5.94 4.03
N SER A 385 -12.06 6.46 4.13
CA SER A 385 -10.88 5.75 4.60
C SER A 385 -10.21 6.52 5.73
N PHE A 386 -9.82 5.81 6.77
CA PHE A 386 -9.39 6.35 8.05
C PHE A 386 -7.87 6.22 8.22
N ALA A 387 -7.33 7.04 9.08
CA ALA A 387 -5.94 7.03 9.53
C ALA A 387 -5.89 7.36 11.03
N ILE A 388 -4.74 7.19 11.67
CA ILE A 388 -4.55 7.41 13.11
C ILE A 388 -4.95 8.81 13.61
N TYR A 389 -4.93 9.81 12.74
CA TYR A 389 -5.33 11.16 13.11
C TYR A 389 -6.85 11.39 13.05
N ASN A 390 -7.65 10.49 12.48
CA ASN A 390 -9.10 10.70 12.37
C ASN A 390 -9.82 10.55 13.72
N THR A 391 -11.05 11.07 13.81
CA THR A 391 -11.82 11.14 15.05
C THR A 391 -13.24 10.63 14.89
N LYS A 392 -13.90 10.31 16.02
CA LYS A 392 -15.33 9.94 16.03
C LYS A 392 -16.22 11.11 15.63
N GLU A 393 -15.83 12.33 15.99
CA GLU A 393 -16.54 13.56 15.62
C GLU A 393 -16.49 13.81 14.10
N GLU A 394 -15.42 13.40 13.42
CA GLU A 394 -15.34 13.41 11.95
C GLU A 394 -16.25 12.36 11.30
N ILE A 395 -16.41 11.20 11.95
CA ILE A 395 -17.37 10.16 11.53
C ILE A 395 -18.81 10.65 11.70
N ASP A 396 -19.12 11.33 12.80
CA ASP A 396 -20.45 11.93 13.02
C ASP A 396 -20.75 12.98 11.95
N GLN A 397 -19.76 13.81 11.60
CA GLN A 397 -19.87 14.77 10.50
C GLN A 397 -20.08 14.10 9.15
N LEU A 398 -19.39 12.97 8.89
CA LEU A 398 -19.63 12.16 7.69
C LEU A 398 -21.07 11.67 7.64
N ALA A 399 -21.58 11.08 8.73
CA ALA A 399 -22.94 10.54 8.78
C ALA A 399 -24.00 11.62 8.51
N VAL A 400 -23.92 12.75 9.22
CA VAL A 400 -24.80 13.91 8.99
C VAL A 400 -24.63 14.47 7.57
N GLY A 401 -23.40 14.47 7.04
CA GLY A 401 -23.10 14.92 5.70
C GLY A 401 -23.76 14.07 4.61
N ILE A 402 -23.76 12.74 4.81
CA ILE A 402 -24.41 11.77 3.91
C ILE A 402 -25.92 11.96 3.95
N GLU A 403 -26.54 12.08 5.14
CA GLU A 403 -27.98 12.29 5.26
C GLU A 403 -28.44 13.57 4.56
N LYS A 404 -27.70 14.67 4.74
CA LYS A 404 -27.97 15.95 4.06
C LYS A 404 -27.83 15.82 2.55
N ALA A 405 -26.77 15.17 2.08
CA ALA A 405 -26.57 14.95 0.65
C ALA A 405 -27.68 14.09 0.05
N ALA A 406 -28.08 13.03 0.76
CA ALA A 406 -29.17 12.16 0.34
C ALA A 406 -30.51 12.90 0.28
N ALA A 407 -30.78 13.83 1.21
CA ALA A 407 -31.99 14.66 1.18
C ALA A 407 -32.02 15.70 0.03
N ILE A 408 -30.85 16.06 -0.52
CA ILE A 408 -30.75 16.99 -1.67
C ILE A 408 -30.89 16.24 -3.01
N LEU A 409 -30.38 15.00 -3.07
CA LEU A 409 -30.28 14.21 -4.30
C LEU A 409 -31.46 13.23 -4.51
N LYS A 410 -32.27 13.00 -3.47
CA LYS A 410 -33.57 12.32 -3.55
C LYS A 410 -34.66 13.33 -3.87
#